data_AF-A0A7W1SJ43-F1
#
_entry.id   AF-A0A7W1SJ43-F1
#
_cell.length_a   1.000
_cell.length_b   1.000
_cell.length_c   1.000
_cell.angle_alpha   90.00
_cell.angle_beta   90.00
_cell.angle_gamma   90.00
#
_symmetry.space_group_name_H-M   'P 1'
#
loop_
_entity.id
_entity.type
_entity.pdbx_description
1 polymer ?
#
loop_
_entity_poly.entity_id
_entity_poly.type
_entity_poly.pdbx_seq_one_letter_code
_entity_poly.pdbx_strand_id
1 'polypeptide(L)'
;MKTFLAKLLARIRGAGNGHHHAPAGGAMPPMLDCDSVVRQLWDYLDGELTADRKAAIRTHLELCKRCHPQYEFEQSFLDAIAASGPAHSNPDRLRARLLSALEVEGLS
;
A
#
# COMPACT_ATOMS: atom_id res chain seq x y z
N MET A 1 -8.95 7.31 5.38
CA MET A 1 -7.84 7.21 4.40
C MET A 1 -7.59 5.76 3.96
N LYS A 2 -7.57 4.79 4.89
CA LYS A 2 -7.30 3.35 4.68
C LYS A 2 -8.17 2.62 3.63
N THR A 3 -9.37 3.10 3.34
CA THR A 3 -10.31 2.45 2.41
C THR A 3 -10.32 3.03 1.01
N PHE A 4 -9.66 4.16 0.76
CA PHE A 4 -9.77 4.87 -0.52
C PHE A 4 -8.70 4.42 -1.51
N LEU A 5 -7.45 4.24 -1.06
CA LEU A 5 -6.33 3.83 -1.91
C LEU A 5 -6.43 2.34 -2.31
N ALA A 6 -6.72 1.46 -1.35
CA ALA A 6 -6.96 0.04 -1.60
C ALA A 6 -8.13 -0.20 -2.57
N LYS A 7 -9.22 0.60 -2.47
CA LYS A 7 -10.36 0.52 -3.41
C LYS A 7 -10.08 1.18 -4.76
N LEU A 8 -9.24 2.21 -4.81
CA LEU A 8 -8.83 2.87 -6.06
C LEU A 8 -7.94 1.94 -6.90
N LEU A 9 -6.98 1.27 -6.27
CA LEU A 9 -6.06 0.32 -6.93
C LEU A 9 -6.78 -0.96 -7.38
N ALA A 10 -7.75 -1.46 -6.59
CA ALA A 10 -8.59 -2.60 -6.98
C ALA A 10 -9.45 -2.33 -8.24
N ARG A 11 -9.74 -1.07 -8.59
CA ARG A 11 -10.46 -0.71 -9.83
C ARG A 11 -9.55 -0.54 -11.05
N ILE A 12 -8.24 -0.35 -10.85
CA ILE A 12 -7.27 -0.16 -11.93
C ILE A 12 -6.67 -1.50 -12.38
N ARG A 13 -6.62 -2.51 -11.49
CA ARG A 13 -6.07 -3.84 -11.81
C ARG A 13 -7.12 -4.72 -12.49
N GLY A 14 -7.04 -4.81 -13.81
CA GLY A 14 -7.66 -5.89 -14.57
C GLY A 14 -7.10 -7.25 -14.13
N ALA A 15 -7.98 -8.24 -13.98
CA ALA A 15 -7.63 -9.61 -13.62
C ALA A 15 -6.67 -10.21 -14.67
N GLY A 16 -5.39 -10.30 -14.33
CA GLY A 16 -4.39 -11.02 -15.10
C GLY A 16 -4.27 -12.45 -14.58
N ASN A 17 -4.90 -13.41 -15.25
CA ASN A 17 -4.57 -14.83 -15.11
C ASN A 17 -3.18 -15.05 -15.72
N GLY A 18 -2.16 -15.27 -14.89
CA GLY A 18 -0.79 -15.57 -15.32
C GLY A 18 -0.37 -16.97 -14.92
N HIS A 19 -0.01 -17.80 -15.89
CA HIS A 19 0.51 -19.14 -15.67
C HIS A 19 1.91 -19.13 -15.04
N HIS A 20 2.09 -19.94 -14.00
CA HIS A 20 3.30 -20.07 -13.22
C HIS A 20 4.36 -20.87 -14.00
N HIS A 21 5.55 -20.31 -14.18
CA HIS A 21 6.70 -21.09 -14.66
C HIS A 21 7.84 -21.00 -13.63
N ALA A 22 8.16 -22.13 -13.01
CA ALA A 22 9.23 -22.27 -12.03
C ALA A 22 10.51 -22.80 -12.70
N PRO A 23 11.69 -22.24 -12.44
CA PRO A 23 12.94 -22.92 -12.70
C PRO A 23 13.44 -23.68 -11.47
N ALA A 24 13.98 -24.87 -11.72
CA ALA A 24 14.57 -25.77 -10.74
C ALA A 24 16.02 -25.38 -10.38
N GLY A 25 16.39 -25.53 -9.11
CA GLY A 25 17.78 -25.77 -8.66
C GLY A 25 18.43 -24.69 -7.80
N GLY A 26 18.81 -25.04 -6.56
CA GLY A 26 19.78 -24.33 -5.72
C GLY A 26 19.25 -23.90 -4.34
N ALA A 27 19.75 -24.53 -3.28
CA ALA A 27 19.34 -24.30 -1.89
C ALA A 27 19.74 -22.91 -1.35
N MET A 28 18.74 -22.06 -1.16
CA MET A 28 18.69 -20.80 -0.40
C MET A 28 17.21 -20.73 0.10
N PRO A 29 16.87 -20.14 1.27
CA PRO A 29 15.46 -19.95 1.63
C PRO A 29 14.76 -19.33 0.43
N PRO A 30 13.55 -19.77 0.02
CA PRO A 30 12.96 -19.36 -1.25
C PRO A 30 12.88 -17.83 -1.27
N MET A 31 13.86 -17.21 -1.93
CA MET A 31 13.90 -15.78 -2.13
C MET A 31 12.63 -15.49 -2.90
N LEU A 32 11.81 -14.59 -2.35
CA LEU A 32 10.54 -14.23 -2.99
C LEU A 32 10.81 -13.92 -4.45
N ASP A 33 10.02 -14.50 -5.35
CA ASP A 33 10.12 -14.15 -6.75
C ASP A 33 9.64 -12.70 -6.95
N CYS A 34 10.10 -12.08 -8.03
CA CYS A 34 9.79 -10.67 -8.33
C CYS A 34 8.28 -10.41 -8.42
N ASP A 35 7.50 -11.37 -8.92
CA ASP A 35 6.05 -11.21 -9.08
C ASP A 35 5.35 -11.18 -7.71
N SER A 36 5.73 -12.10 -6.82
CA SER A 36 5.27 -12.12 -5.44
C SER A 36 5.60 -10.82 -4.71
N VAL A 37 6.79 -10.25 -4.93
CA VAL A 37 7.19 -8.98 -4.31
C VAL A 37 6.35 -7.81 -4.84
N VAL A 38 6.24 -7.67 -6.16
CA VAL A 38 5.47 -6.59 -6.81
C VAL A 38 4.00 -6.65 -6.42
N ARG A 39 3.42 -7.85 -6.23
CA ARG A 39 2.03 -7.98 -5.78
C ARG A 39 1.79 -7.49 -4.36
N GLN A 40 2.79 -7.54 -3.50
CA GLN A 40 2.71 -7.21 -2.07
C GLN A 40 3.34 -5.86 -1.71
N LEU A 41 3.77 -5.08 -2.71
CA LEU A 41 4.54 -3.87 -2.48
C LEU A 41 3.71 -2.78 -1.78
N TRP A 42 2.42 -2.68 -2.11
CA TRP A 42 1.45 -1.83 -1.39
C TRP A 42 1.21 -2.28 0.05
N ASP A 43 0.95 -3.58 0.29
CA ASP A 43 0.78 -4.12 1.64
C ASP A 43 2.04 -3.92 2.50
N TYR A 44 3.22 -3.97 1.86
CA TYR A 44 4.51 -3.66 2.47
C TYR A 44 4.61 -2.17 2.87
N LEU A 45 4.24 -1.26 1.96
CA LEU A 45 4.22 0.19 2.18
C LEU A 45 3.20 0.63 3.24
N ASP A 46 2.03 0.00 3.26
CA ASP A 46 0.97 0.24 4.26
C ASP A 46 1.29 -0.43 5.61
N GLY A 47 2.33 -1.26 5.66
CA GLY A 47 2.80 -1.93 6.88
C GLY A 47 1.89 -3.07 7.36
N GLU A 48 1.04 -3.61 6.49
CA GLU A 48 0.04 -4.64 6.81
C GLU A 48 0.60 -6.08 6.82
N LEU A 49 1.83 -6.26 6.32
CA LEU A 49 2.49 -7.57 6.31
C LEU A 49 3.01 -8.00 7.69
N THR A 50 3.22 -9.30 7.87
CA THR A 50 3.92 -9.82 9.06
C THR A 50 5.38 -9.38 9.08
N ALA A 51 6.02 -9.37 10.26
CA ALA A 51 7.42 -8.97 10.40
C ALA A 51 8.36 -9.77 9.50
N ASP A 52 8.19 -11.10 9.46
CA ASP A 52 8.98 -12.00 8.60
C ASP A 52 8.80 -11.67 7.12
N ARG A 53 7.56 -11.35 6.73
CA ARG A 53 7.25 -11.03 5.34
C ARG A 53 7.82 -9.69 4.91
N LYS A 54 7.77 -8.67 5.78
CA LYS A 54 8.45 -7.39 5.55
C LYS A 54 9.95 -7.57 5.41
N ALA A 55 10.56 -8.41 6.25
CA ALA A 55 11.99 -8.69 6.17
C ALA A 55 12.37 -9.36 4.85
N ALA A 56 11.61 -10.36 4.40
CA ALA A 56 11.86 -11.04 3.13
C ALA A 56 11.72 -10.11 1.92
N ILE A 57 10.71 -9.24 1.90
CA ILE A 57 10.54 -8.23 0.83
C ILE A 57 11.68 -7.21 0.86
N ARG A 58 12.05 -6.70 2.03
CA ARG A 58 13.17 -5.76 2.17
C ARG A 58 14.47 -6.35 1.63
N THR A 59 14.82 -7.57 2.02
CA THR A 59 16.02 -8.26 1.51
C THR A 59 15.96 -8.44 -0.01
N HIS A 60 14.78 -8.73 -0.58
CA HIS A 60 14.64 -8.80 -2.03
C HIS A 60 14.87 -7.44 -2.70
N LEU A 61 14.30 -6.35 -2.18
CA LEU A 61 14.45 -5.00 -2.73
C LEU A 61 15.91 -4.52 -2.68
N GLU A 62 16.65 -4.87 -1.63
CA GLU A 62 18.08 -4.56 -1.48
C GLU A 62 18.96 -5.25 -2.55
N LEU A 63 18.58 -6.46 -2.97
CA LEU A 63 19.37 -7.28 -3.89
C LEU A 63 18.90 -7.18 -5.36
N CYS A 64 17.63 -6.85 -5.58
CA CYS A 64 16.99 -6.92 -6.88
C CYS A 64 16.88 -5.56 -7.56
N LYS A 65 17.80 -5.29 -8.50
CA LYS A 65 17.81 -4.08 -9.35
C LYS A 65 16.54 -3.87 -10.18
N ARG A 66 15.74 -4.92 -10.40
CA ARG A 66 14.49 -4.86 -11.16
C ARG A 66 13.32 -4.36 -10.33
N CYS A 67 13.25 -4.75 -9.05
CA CYS A 67 12.12 -4.45 -8.18
C CYS A 67 12.29 -3.10 -7.46
N HIS A 68 13.54 -2.68 -7.21
CA HIS A 68 13.83 -1.42 -6.53
C HIS A 68 13.19 -0.19 -7.21
N PRO A 69 13.26 -0.01 -8.54
CA PRO A 69 12.62 1.15 -9.19
C PRO A 69 11.11 1.18 -9.05
N GLN A 70 10.45 0.00 -8.98
CA GLN A 70 9.00 -0.05 -8.75
C GLN A 70 8.64 0.35 -7.32
N TYR A 71 9.43 -0.08 -6.35
CA TYR A 71 9.27 0.35 -4.98
C TYR A 71 9.43 1.88 -4.84
N GLU A 72 10.48 2.44 -5.43
CA GLU A 72 10.70 3.89 -5.45
C GLU A 72 9.55 4.65 -6.11
N PHE A 73 9.02 4.13 -7.23
CA PHE A 73 7.86 4.71 -7.89
C PHE A 73 6.64 4.74 -6.96
N GLU A 74 6.29 3.61 -6.34
CA GLU A 74 5.13 3.53 -5.44
C GLU A 74 5.30 4.43 -4.20
N GLN A 75 6.52 4.53 -3.64
CA GLN A 75 6.83 5.50 -2.59
C GLN A 75 6.63 6.94 -3.05
N SER A 76 7.22 7.32 -4.19
CA SER A 76 7.10 8.69 -4.72
C SER A 76 5.65 9.06 -5.06
N PHE A 77 4.84 8.08 -5.45
CA PHE A 77 3.41 8.26 -5.67
C PHE A 77 2.66 8.52 -4.36
N LEU A 78 2.96 7.78 -3.30
CA LEU A 78 2.40 8.05 -1.96
C LEU A 78 2.82 9.44 -1.46
N ASP A 79 4.08 9.81 -1.64
CA ASP A 79 4.60 11.13 -1.28
C ASP A 79 3.87 12.23 -2.06
N ALA A 80 3.66 12.04 -3.37
CA ALA A 80 2.92 12.98 -4.20
C ALA A 80 1.45 13.12 -3.76
N ILE A 81 0.78 12.02 -3.39
CA ILE A 81 -0.58 12.06 -2.84
C ILE A 81 -0.58 12.79 -1.50
N ALA A 82 0.35 12.48 -0.60
CA ALA A 82 0.46 13.15 0.70
C ALA A 82 0.70 14.66 0.54
N ALA A 83 1.60 15.04 -0.38
CA ALA A 83 1.90 16.42 -0.72
C ALA A 83 0.75 17.14 -1.41
N SER A 84 -0.07 16.42 -2.19
CA SER A 84 -1.26 16.99 -2.84
C SER A 84 -2.31 17.45 -1.82
N GLY A 85 -2.25 16.91 -0.59
CA GLY A 85 -3.03 17.32 0.57
C GLY A 85 -4.55 17.19 0.37
N PRO A 86 -5.34 17.19 1.45
CA PRO A 86 -6.72 17.58 1.30
C PRO A 86 -6.72 19.07 0.96
N ALA A 87 -7.17 19.44 -0.24
CA ALA A 87 -7.87 20.70 -0.37
C ALA A 87 -9.02 20.66 0.66
N HIS A 88 -8.81 21.26 1.83
CA HIS A 88 -9.81 21.46 2.89
C HIS A 88 -10.20 20.21 3.69
N SER A 89 -9.40 19.86 4.67
CA SER A 89 -9.96 19.28 5.89
C SER A 89 -9.36 20.06 7.05
N ASN A 90 -10.03 21.15 7.43
CA ASN A 90 -9.86 21.72 8.75
C ASN A 90 -10.65 20.79 9.71
N PRO A 91 -9.98 19.88 10.44
CA PRO A 91 -10.66 18.92 11.30
C PRO A 91 -11.49 19.62 12.38
N ASP A 92 -11.12 20.82 12.79
CA ASP A 92 -11.88 21.61 13.76
C ASP A 92 -13.23 22.05 13.19
N ARG A 93 -13.28 22.43 11.91
CA ARG A 93 -14.54 22.79 11.24
C ARG A 93 -15.47 21.59 11.08
N LEU A 94 -14.92 20.42 10.76
CA LEU A 94 -15.71 19.19 10.69
C LEU A 94 -16.20 18.78 12.08
N ARG A 95 -15.33 18.84 13.09
CA ARG A 95 -15.64 18.55 14.49
C ARG A 95 -16.74 19.48 15.02
N ALA A 96 -16.65 20.79 14.75
CA ALA A 96 -17.68 21.75 15.13
C ALA A 96 -19.04 21.44 14.51
N ARG A 97 -19.08 21.11 13.20
CA ARG A 97 -20.33 20.70 12.53
C ARG A 97 -20.93 19.42 13.10
N LEU A 98 -20.08 18.46 13.47
CA LEU A 98 -20.50 17.19 14.08
C LEU A 98 -21.10 17.42 15.47
N LEU A 99 -20.44 18.22 16.31
CA LEU A 99 -20.94 18.56 17.65
C LEU A 99 -22.27 19.32 17.57
N SER A 100 -22.38 20.33 16.71
CA SER A 100 -23.64 21.06 16.53
C SER A 100 -24.78 20.19 16.01
N ALA A 101 -24.49 19.21 15.13
CA ALA A 101 -25.51 18.27 14.67
C ALA A 101 -25.98 17.31 15.77
N LEU A 102 -25.08 16.90 16.67
CA LEU A 102 -25.42 16.05 17.82
C LEU A 102 -26.22 16.80 18.89
N GLU A 103 -25.92 18.08 19.12
CA GLU A 103 -26.68 18.95 20.03
C GLU A 103 -28.13 19.14 19.58
N VAL A 104 -28.37 19.33 18.27
CA VAL A 104 -29.72 19.46 17.70
C VAL A 104 -30.56 18.20 17.95
N GLU A 105 -29.93 17.02 17.93
CA GLU A 105 -30.58 15.73 18.18
C GLU A 105 -30.64 15.37 19.68
N GLY A 106 -30.15 16.23 20.57
CA GLY A 106 -30.16 16.01 22.02
C GLY A 106 -29.19 14.94 22.51
N LEU A 107 -28.13 14.66 21.75
CA LEU A 107 -27.14 13.60 22.00
C LEU A 107 -25.83 14.14 22.59
N SER A 108 -25.88 15.27 23.30
CA SER A 108 -24.73 15.92 23.95
C SER A 108 -24.87 15.92 25.47
#